data_AF-A0A0N5A094-F1
#
_entry.id   AF-A0A0N5A094-F1
#
_cell.length_a   1.000
_cell.length_b   1.000
_cell.length_c   1.000
_cell.angle_alpha   90.00
_cell.angle_beta   90.00
_cell.angle_gamma   90.00
#
_symmetry.space_group_name_H-M   'P 1'
#
loop_
_entity.id
_entity.type
_entity.pdbx_description
1 polymer ?
#
loop_
_entity_poly.entity_id
_entity_poly.type
_entity_poly.pdbx_seq_one_letter_code
_entity_poly.pdbx_strand_id
1 'polypeptide(L)'
;DKMEWVCIYKTPNGKVTTRNQFARNDLFAIVKGPNGGRTFAPVTGNVPLHKPSFFDRMKKQLGAPLFYGLLVIVVLVVLIALLFVLFLVFRSRIRYYFLVAEKRKNYPNIITFWNDVNTQTINKYSKIVTEESYIPSKVRDIKLIKHVSSDDGAVDYVTNLFDDTLIGCFKEIGRQIKAYYIQDVSPKRKYIISEGPRKETTMNFFKMLYLEDVRVVVAIIYRDNNDLKKTKKNICYWPDKAVMFGSLSIEPIDLPNTKCTSNLEFSFRMKIGNASWKNLTIIHVPDWREFELPSTTLNQRLCRQSICYWPNKAVMFGPLIVEPIDLPDTKSASNLEFSFRMKLGNGSWKNLTIIHVPDWREFELPSTTLSLIELYKRINDCAGSRNVLIHSSQAFGTRVFLVTYFACIFEAMIKDKSLSNPMDILKMVREKCLGGQVTPREFGFMICSVLKHFINCAYLVDKESVQLKFANNIDNFIYHTRIVEADESNTFAQMMKFFAATNRGKMLDIIKQSQTVQMFDLDTLKAKCTRHLAVLKNRGMNKIRYPGVFCLDDAAVCIWGRPKNDLNSFIHANEMSYEIRNGKRRKLIMCQAPIPDTFDDMLDMIYRYKVGIIVLLVNPQERNGHTPKWSPYFPI
;
A
#
# COMPACT_ATOMS: atom_id res chain seq x y z
N ASP A 1 -38.59 -84.86 21.63
CA ASP A 1 -38.87 -83.73 22.54
C ASP A 1 -40.12 -82.96 22.11
N LYS A 2 -41.24 -83.18 22.80
CA LYS A 2 -42.51 -82.47 22.57
C LYS A 2 -42.64 -81.37 23.63
N MET A 3 -42.62 -80.10 23.23
CA MET A 3 -42.98 -78.99 24.11
C MET A 3 -44.48 -78.73 24.04
N GLU A 4 -45.19 -79.03 25.12
CA GLU A 4 -46.59 -78.64 25.32
C GLU A 4 -46.66 -77.28 26.01
N TRP A 5 -47.18 -76.27 25.31
CA TRP A 5 -47.40 -74.95 25.89
C TRP A 5 -48.84 -74.84 26.37
N VAL A 6 -49.03 -74.62 27.68
CA VAL A 6 -50.35 -74.40 28.29
C VAL A 6 -50.46 -72.93 28.69
N CYS A 7 -51.43 -72.21 28.12
CA CYS A 7 -51.73 -70.84 28.52
C CYS A 7 -52.56 -70.85 29.81
N ILE A 8 -51.98 -70.34 30.90
CA ILE A 8 -52.62 -70.30 32.22
C ILE A 8 -52.98 -68.84 32.53
N TYR A 9 -54.28 -68.53 32.60
CA TYR A 9 -54.76 -67.25 33.12
C TYR A 9 -55.01 -67.34 34.62
N LYS A 10 -54.37 -66.46 35.40
CA LYS A 10 -54.58 -66.30 36.84
C LYS A 10 -55.48 -65.08 37.07
N THR A 11 -56.64 -65.29 37.67
CA THR A 11 -57.49 -64.17 38.12
C THR A 11 -56.99 -63.65 39.48
N PRO A 12 -57.27 -62.39 39.87
CA PRO A 12 -56.76 -61.78 41.10
C PRO A 12 -57.08 -62.57 42.39
N ASN A 13 -58.10 -63.42 42.35
CA ASN A 13 -58.52 -64.26 43.49
C ASN A 13 -57.82 -65.64 43.52
N GLY A 14 -56.71 -65.82 42.79
CA GLY A 14 -55.86 -67.01 42.86
C GLY A 14 -56.41 -68.28 42.18
N LYS A 15 -57.60 -68.25 41.59
CA LYS A 15 -58.20 -69.42 40.94
C LYS A 15 -57.70 -69.55 39.49
N VAL A 16 -57.01 -70.66 39.21
CA VAL A 16 -56.49 -71.02 37.88
C VAL A 16 -57.56 -71.77 37.09
N THR A 17 -57.87 -71.33 35.88
CA THR A 17 -58.74 -72.07 34.94
C THR A 17 -58.08 -72.19 33.57
N THR A 18 -57.95 -73.42 33.08
CA THR A 18 -57.50 -73.75 31.73
C THR A 18 -58.73 -74.12 30.89
N ARG A 19 -59.03 -73.33 29.84
CA ARG A 19 -60.21 -73.58 28.99
C ARG A 19 -59.87 -74.31 27.69
N ASN A 20 -58.72 -74.04 27.07
CA ASN A 20 -58.37 -74.55 25.74
C ASN A 20 -56.92 -75.06 25.69
N GLN A 21 -56.66 -76.06 24.85
CA GLN A 21 -55.32 -76.62 24.62
C GLN A 21 -55.05 -76.67 23.11
N PHE A 22 -53.84 -76.28 22.69
CA PHE A 22 -53.44 -76.26 21.28
C PHE A 22 -52.56 -77.47 20.96
N ALA A 23 -52.92 -78.23 19.92
CA ALA A 23 -52.11 -79.35 19.43
C ALA A 23 -52.15 -79.36 17.89
N ARG A 24 -50.98 -79.44 17.25
CA ARG A 24 -50.84 -79.47 15.76
C ARG A 24 -51.66 -78.41 15.03
N ASN A 25 -51.55 -77.15 15.45
CA ASN A 25 -52.23 -75.98 14.87
C ASN A 25 -53.77 -75.95 14.97
N ASP A 26 -54.41 -76.92 15.62
CA ASP A 26 -55.85 -76.93 15.86
C ASP A 26 -56.20 -76.63 17.32
N LEU A 27 -57.30 -75.90 17.53
CA LEU A 27 -57.81 -75.49 18.85
C LEU A 27 -58.80 -76.55 19.38
N PHE A 28 -58.51 -77.14 20.54
CA PHE A 28 -59.40 -78.09 21.21
C PHE A 28 -59.99 -77.49 22.49
N ALA A 29 -61.31 -77.60 22.64
CA ALA A 29 -62.03 -77.19 23.84
C ALA A 29 -62.16 -78.37 24.81
N ILE A 30 -61.96 -78.11 26.10
CA ILE A 30 -62.12 -79.12 27.16
C ILE A 30 -63.58 -79.16 27.59
N VAL A 31 -64.26 -80.28 27.32
CA VAL A 31 -65.66 -80.51 27.72
C VAL A 31 -65.69 -81.57 28.82
N LYS A 32 -66.60 -81.43 29.80
CA LYS A 32 -66.82 -82.45 30.85
C LYS A 32 -67.79 -83.51 30.33
N GLY A 33 -67.36 -84.76 30.32
CA GLY A 33 -68.24 -85.89 30.06
C GLY A 33 -69.19 -86.17 31.24
N PRO A 34 -70.27 -86.95 31.03
CA PRO A 34 -71.30 -87.22 32.05
C PRO A 34 -70.76 -87.86 33.34
N ASN A 35 -69.60 -88.53 33.28
CA ASN A 35 -68.99 -89.21 34.42
C ASN A 35 -67.80 -88.43 35.04
N GLY A 36 -67.69 -87.13 34.77
CA GLY A 36 -66.69 -86.25 35.40
C GLY A 36 -65.27 -86.28 34.80
N GLY A 37 -65.01 -87.14 33.81
CA GLY A 37 -63.76 -87.11 33.01
C GLY A 37 -63.73 -85.98 31.97
N ARG A 38 -62.54 -85.43 31.68
CA ARG A 38 -62.33 -84.38 30.66
C ARG A 38 -62.19 -85.02 29.27
N THR A 39 -63.00 -84.61 28.31
CA THR A 39 -62.89 -85.02 26.90
C THR A 39 -62.58 -83.82 26.00
N PHE A 40 -61.85 -84.06 24.91
CA PHE A 40 -61.44 -83.03 23.95
C PHE A 40 -62.34 -83.08 22.73
N ALA A 41 -63.03 -81.97 22.43
CA ALA A 41 -63.85 -81.83 21.23
C ALA A 41 -63.17 -80.84 20.26
N PRO A 42 -63.07 -81.18 18.96
CA PRO A 42 -62.58 -80.23 17.95
C PRO A 42 -63.57 -79.07 17.83
N VAL A 43 -63.08 -77.84 17.88
CA VAL A 43 -63.92 -76.65 17.62
C VAL A 43 -64.14 -76.56 16.12
N THR A 44 -65.16 -77.23 15.59
CA THR A 44 -65.61 -77.07 14.20
C THR A 44 -66.41 -75.77 14.06
N GLY A 45 -65.72 -74.65 14.19
CA GLY A 45 -66.18 -73.36 13.68
C GLY A 45 -65.54 -73.15 12.31
N ASN A 46 -66.36 -72.84 11.30
CA ASN A 46 -65.89 -72.31 10.02
C ASN A 46 -64.97 -71.12 10.29
N VAL A 47 -63.65 -71.37 10.26
CA VAL A 47 -62.65 -70.32 10.21
C VAL A 47 -62.91 -69.57 8.90
N PRO A 48 -63.10 -68.23 8.91
CA PRO A 48 -63.11 -67.50 7.66
C PRO A 48 -61.74 -67.76 7.03
N LEU A 49 -61.72 -68.49 5.91
CA LEU A 49 -60.53 -68.66 5.10
C LEU A 49 -59.96 -67.27 4.92
N HIS A 50 -58.72 -67.08 5.39
CA HIS A 50 -57.99 -65.82 5.39
C HIS A 50 -58.34 -65.06 4.10
N LYS A 51 -59.03 -63.91 4.19
CA LYS A 51 -59.37 -63.12 3.00
C LYS A 51 -58.06 -62.98 2.22
N PRO A 52 -57.99 -63.46 0.96
CA PRO A 52 -56.75 -63.42 0.21
C PRO A 52 -56.31 -61.97 0.19
N SER A 53 -55.07 -61.75 0.60
CA SER A 53 -54.52 -60.40 0.67
C SER A 53 -54.65 -59.77 -0.72
N PHE A 54 -54.66 -58.44 -0.77
CA PHE A 54 -54.68 -57.73 -2.05
C PHE A 54 -53.61 -58.27 -3.04
N PHE A 55 -52.44 -58.63 -2.52
CA PHE A 55 -51.35 -59.26 -3.26
C PHE A 55 -51.69 -60.64 -3.81
N ASP A 56 -52.41 -61.48 -3.05
CA ASP A 56 -52.82 -62.82 -3.50
C ASP A 56 -53.87 -62.74 -4.63
N ARG A 57 -54.74 -61.73 -4.60
CA ARG A 57 -55.72 -61.48 -5.68
C ARG A 57 -55.04 -60.98 -6.94
N MET A 58 -54.12 -60.03 -6.82
CA MET A 58 -53.33 -59.52 -7.95
C MET A 58 -52.45 -60.61 -8.58
N LYS A 59 -51.77 -61.42 -7.77
CA LYS A 59 -50.91 -62.51 -8.25
C LYS A 59 -51.71 -63.57 -9.04
N LYS A 60 -52.95 -63.85 -8.64
CA LYS A 60 -53.87 -64.75 -9.37
C LYS A 60 -54.38 -64.16 -10.68
N GLN A 61 -54.62 -62.85 -10.77
CA GLN A 61 -55.11 -62.20 -11.99
C GLN A 61 -54.02 -61.98 -13.06
N LEU A 62 -52.81 -61.64 -12.65
CA LEU A 62 -51.72 -61.24 -13.55
C LEU A 62 -50.78 -62.39 -13.94
N GLY A 63 -50.81 -63.51 -13.22
CA GLY A 63 -49.83 -64.59 -13.34
C GLY A 63 -48.52 -64.28 -12.60
N ALA A 64 -47.90 -65.32 -12.01
CA ALA A 64 -46.71 -65.16 -11.18
C ALA A 64 -45.54 -64.40 -11.85
N PRO A 65 -45.11 -64.69 -13.10
CA PRO A 65 -43.94 -64.01 -13.68
C PRO A 65 -44.17 -62.52 -13.92
N LEU A 66 -45.38 -62.12 -14.36
CA LEU A 66 -45.76 -60.74 -14.62
C LEU A 66 -45.87 -59.92 -13.32
N PHE A 67 -46.42 -60.51 -12.26
CA PHE A 67 -46.54 -59.86 -10.95
C PHE A 67 -45.16 -59.55 -10.33
N TYR A 68 -44.22 -60.51 -10.34
CA TYR A 68 -42.87 -60.28 -9.82
C TYR A 68 -42.07 -59.29 -10.70
N GLY A 69 -42.26 -59.30 -12.02
CA GLY A 69 -41.66 -58.30 -12.91
C GLY A 69 -42.12 -56.87 -12.59
N LEU A 70 -43.42 -56.66 -12.40
CA LEU A 70 -43.97 -55.36 -11.96
C LEU A 70 -43.44 -54.93 -10.59
N LEU A 71 -43.33 -55.86 -9.64
CA LEU A 71 -42.79 -55.56 -8.31
C LEU A 71 -41.33 -55.08 -8.39
N VAL A 72 -40.50 -55.74 -9.21
CA VAL A 72 -39.10 -55.33 -9.45
C VAL A 72 -39.04 -53.93 -10.06
N ILE A 73 -39.91 -53.62 -11.04
CA ILE A 73 -39.99 -52.28 -11.65
C ILE A 73 -40.36 -51.22 -10.60
N VAL A 74 -41.36 -51.48 -9.76
CA VAL A 74 -41.77 -50.56 -8.69
C VAL A 74 -40.63 -50.33 -7.70
N VAL A 75 -39.92 -51.39 -7.29
CA VAL A 75 -38.73 -51.25 -6.43
C VAL A 75 -37.66 -50.41 -7.11
N LEU A 76 -37.41 -50.62 -8.40
CA LEU A 76 -36.41 -49.86 -9.17
C LEU A 76 -36.76 -48.38 -9.27
N VAL A 77 -38.03 -48.04 -9.51
CA VAL A 77 -38.54 -46.66 -9.55
C VAL A 77 -38.39 -45.99 -8.17
N VAL A 78 -38.72 -46.69 -7.08
CA VAL A 78 -38.51 -46.18 -5.71
C VAL A 78 -37.02 -45.93 -5.45
N LEU A 79 -36.15 -46.83 -5.89
CA LEU A 79 -34.69 -46.70 -5.74
C LEU A 79 -34.15 -45.49 -6.53
N ILE A 80 -34.63 -45.29 -7.76
CA ILE A 80 -34.29 -44.11 -8.58
C ILE A 80 -34.81 -42.82 -7.94
N ALA A 81 -36.03 -42.82 -7.41
CA ALA A 81 -36.59 -41.67 -6.71
C ALA A 81 -35.78 -41.32 -5.45
N LEU A 82 -35.35 -42.31 -4.68
CA LEU A 82 -34.45 -42.12 -3.53
C LEU A 82 -33.09 -41.55 -3.96
N LEU A 83 -32.48 -42.09 -5.02
CA LEU A 83 -31.24 -41.56 -5.59
C LEU A 83 -31.40 -40.13 -6.10
N PHE A 84 -32.53 -39.79 -6.70
CA PHE A 84 -32.83 -38.43 -7.16
C PHE A 84 -33.00 -37.46 -5.99
N VAL A 85 -33.71 -37.86 -4.92
CA VAL A 85 -33.81 -37.07 -3.68
C VAL A 85 -32.42 -36.88 -3.06
N LEU A 86 -31.62 -37.94 -2.97
CA LEU A 86 -30.23 -37.84 -2.50
C LEU A 86 -29.42 -36.87 -3.39
N PHE A 87 -29.54 -36.95 -4.71
CA PHE A 87 -28.90 -36.02 -5.63
C PHE A 87 -29.36 -34.57 -5.38
N LEU A 88 -30.66 -34.32 -5.22
CA LEU A 88 -31.18 -32.97 -4.93
C LEU A 88 -30.63 -32.43 -3.60
N VAL A 89 -30.58 -33.26 -2.57
CA VAL A 89 -30.02 -32.93 -1.25
C VAL A 89 -28.51 -32.63 -1.35
N PHE A 90 -27.77 -33.42 -2.12
CA PHE A 90 -26.32 -33.26 -2.25
C PHE A 90 -25.87 -32.33 -3.37
N ARG A 91 -26.75 -31.87 -4.27
CA ARG A 91 -26.35 -31.10 -5.48
C ARG A 91 -25.55 -29.85 -5.12
N SER A 92 -25.89 -29.18 -4.00
CA SER A 92 -25.18 -27.99 -3.53
C SER A 92 -23.76 -28.34 -3.07
N ARG A 93 -23.59 -29.44 -2.33
CA ARG A 93 -22.29 -29.95 -1.89
C ARG A 93 -21.44 -30.47 -3.05
N ILE A 94 -22.06 -31.13 -4.02
CA ILE A 94 -21.41 -31.63 -5.24
C ILE A 94 -20.90 -30.45 -6.08
N ARG A 95 -21.75 -29.45 -6.33
CA ARG A 95 -21.35 -28.21 -7.03
C ARG A 95 -20.20 -27.50 -6.32
N TYR A 96 -20.28 -27.38 -5.01
CA TYR A 96 -19.21 -26.79 -4.20
C TYR A 96 -17.91 -27.60 -4.32
N TYR A 97 -17.96 -28.93 -4.25
CA TYR A 97 -16.79 -29.78 -4.40
C TYR A 97 -16.13 -29.61 -5.78
N PHE A 98 -16.93 -29.60 -6.86
CA PHE A 98 -16.43 -29.34 -8.20
C PHE A 98 -15.79 -27.95 -8.33
N LEU A 99 -16.42 -26.92 -7.76
CA LEU A 99 -15.86 -25.56 -7.76
C LEU A 99 -14.50 -25.51 -7.05
N VAL A 100 -14.38 -26.12 -5.87
CA VAL A 100 -13.11 -26.18 -5.13
C VAL A 100 -12.05 -26.96 -5.92
N ALA A 101 -12.40 -28.11 -6.50
CA ALA A 101 -11.48 -28.91 -7.30
C ALA A 101 -11.00 -28.15 -8.55
N GLU A 102 -11.91 -27.43 -9.22
CA GLU A 102 -11.59 -26.58 -10.36
C GLU A 102 -10.61 -25.47 -9.99
N LYS A 103 -10.85 -24.76 -8.88
CA LYS A 103 -9.96 -23.70 -8.42
C LYS A 103 -8.60 -24.23 -8.00
N ARG A 104 -8.54 -25.40 -7.35
CA ARG A 104 -7.28 -26.10 -7.02
C ARG A 104 -6.46 -26.46 -8.25
N LYS A 105 -7.12 -26.86 -9.34
CA LYS A 105 -6.47 -27.14 -10.62
C LYS A 105 -6.00 -25.86 -11.32
N ASN A 106 -6.81 -24.81 -11.27
CA ASN A 106 -6.53 -23.56 -11.98
C ASN A 106 -5.46 -22.70 -11.28
N TYR A 107 -5.43 -22.69 -9.95
CA TYR A 107 -4.55 -21.86 -9.13
C TYR A 107 -3.86 -22.67 -8.01
N PRO A 108 -3.04 -23.68 -8.34
CA PRO A 108 -2.40 -24.53 -7.35
C PRO A 108 -1.45 -23.74 -6.43
N ASN A 109 -0.72 -22.76 -6.96
CA ASN A 109 0.15 -21.87 -6.19
C ASN A 109 -0.57 -21.03 -5.13
N ILE A 110 -1.76 -20.49 -5.45
CA ILE A 110 -2.58 -19.73 -4.50
C ILE A 110 -3.08 -20.64 -3.38
N ILE A 111 -3.42 -21.90 -3.70
CA ILE A 111 -3.81 -22.90 -2.70
C ILE A 111 -2.63 -23.31 -1.81
N THR A 112 -1.44 -23.49 -2.39
CA THR A 112 -0.21 -23.75 -1.62
C THR A 112 0.04 -22.60 -0.64
N PHE A 113 0.03 -21.36 -1.13
CA PHE A 113 0.15 -20.17 -0.28
C PHE A 113 -0.88 -20.12 0.85
N TRP A 114 -2.16 -20.37 0.52
CA TRP A 114 -3.25 -20.43 1.49
C TRP A 114 -3.00 -21.49 2.58
N ASN A 115 -2.54 -22.68 2.19
CA ASN A 115 -2.23 -23.76 3.12
C ASN A 115 -1.01 -23.42 3.97
N ASP A 116 0.04 -22.83 3.40
CA ASP A 116 1.25 -22.45 4.14
C ASP A 116 0.93 -21.39 5.22
N VAL A 117 0.02 -20.46 4.93
CA VAL A 117 -0.43 -19.47 5.93
C VAL A 117 -1.31 -20.13 7.00
N ASN A 118 -2.20 -21.07 6.64
CA ASN A 118 -3.14 -21.70 7.58
C ASN A 118 -2.57 -22.85 8.41
N THR A 119 -1.48 -23.49 7.97
CA THR A 119 -0.79 -24.54 8.72
C THR A 119 -0.04 -24.00 9.93
N GLN A 120 0.18 -22.68 9.99
CA GLN A 120 0.80 -21.99 11.11
C GLN A 120 0.04 -20.71 11.46
N THR A 121 0.53 -19.93 12.45
CA THR A 121 -0.08 -18.64 12.77
C THR A 121 0.42 -17.56 11.81
N ILE A 122 -0.40 -16.53 11.55
CA ILE A 122 0.01 -15.35 10.74
C ILE A 122 1.30 -14.74 11.27
N ASN A 123 1.43 -14.62 12.60
CA ASN A 123 2.65 -14.15 13.25
C ASN A 123 3.86 -15.02 12.90
N LYS A 124 3.74 -16.36 12.92
CA LYS A 124 4.84 -17.27 12.58
C LYS A 124 5.18 -17.18 11.09
N TYR A 125 4.19 -17.27 10.21
CA TYR A 125 4.40 -17.15 8.76
C TYR A 125 5.05 -15.81 8.42
N SER A 126 4.63 -14.72 9.06
CA SER A 126 5.14 -13.40 8.72
C SER A 126 6.63 -13.19 8.99
N LYS A 127 7.25 -14.04 9.82
CA LYS A 127 8.68 -13.94 10.16
C LYS A 127 9.60 -14.34 9.01
N ILE A 128 9.10 -15.03 7.97
CA ILE A 128 9.89 -15.38 6.78
C ILE A 128 10.49 -14.14 6.09
N VAL A 129 9.87 -12.96 6.27
CA VAL A 129 10.37 -11.70 5.72
C VAL A 129 11.73 -11.27 6.26
N THR A 130 12.15 -11.88 7.38
CA THR A 130 13.46 -11.63 8.01
C THR A 130 14.55 -12.54 7.48
N GLU A 131 14.23 -13.53 6.64
CA GLU A 131 15.21 -14.45 6.08
C GLU A 131 16.12 -13.76 5.07
N GLU A 132 17.42 -14.05 5.15
CA GLU A 132 18.44 -13.42 4.30
C GLU A 132 18.34 -13.86 2.82
N SER A 133 17.67 -14.97 2.55
CA SER A 133 17.39 -15.49 1.20
C SER A 133 16.65 -14.48 0.31
N TYR A 134 15.85 -13.60 0.93
CA TYR A 134 15.07 -12.55 0.26
C TYR A 134 15.72 -11.17 0.29
N ILE A 135 16.99 -11.09 0.71
CA ILE A 135 17.80 -9.89 0.48
C ILE A 135 18.10 -9.80 -1.03
N PRO A 136 17.82 -8.65 -1.68
CA PRO A 136 18.12 -8.45 -3.09
C PRO A 136 19.61 -8.66 -3.36
N SER A 137 19.91 -9.35 -4.45
CA SER A 137 21.26 -9.61 -4.94
C SER A 137 22.05 -8.31 -5.09
N LYS A 138 21.45 -7.26 -5.68
CA LYS A 138 22.07 -5.94 -5.83
C LYS A 138 22.54 -5.32 -4.51
N VAL A 139 21.86 -5.59 -3.40
CA VAL A 139 22.19 -4.96 -2.10
C VAL A 139 22.99 -5.86 -1.17
N ARG A 140 23.18 -7.14 -1.51
CA ARG A 140 23.90 -8.14 -0.70
C ARG A 140 25.39 -7.80 -0.58
N ASP A 141 25.98 -7.31 -1.66
CA ASP A 141 27.41 -7.01 -1.75
C ASP A 141 27.76 -5.58 -1.31
N ILE A 142 26.78 -4.78 -0.90
CA ILE A 142 27.04 -3.49 -0.27
C ILE A 142 27.66 -3.77 1.10
N LYS A 143 29.00 -3.85 1.13
CA LYS A 143 29.77 -3.70 2.36
C LYS A 143 29.34 -2.36 2.94
N LEU A 144 28.58 -2.38 4.05
CA LEU A 144 28.44 -1.17 4.87
C LEU A 144 29.87 -0.70 5.09
N ILE A 145 30.22 0.47 4.57
CA ILE A 145 31.50 1.11 4.84
C ILE A 145 31.51 1.35 6.34
N LYS A 146 32.02 0.36 7.07
CA LYS A 146 32.17 0.35 8.53
C LYS A 146 33.40 1.16 8.92
N HIS A 147 33.78 2.13 8.09
CA HIS A 147 34.79 3.14 8.38
C HIS A 147 34.06 4.41 8.79
N VAL A 148 33.65 4.46 10.06
CA VAL A 148 33.54 5.73 10.80
C VAL A 148 34.95 6.19 11.25
N SER A 149 36.00 5.55 10.74
CA SER A 149 37.40 5.90 11.00
C SER A 149 38.25 5.57 9.77
N SER A 150 38.09 6.36 8.71
CA SER A 150 39.16 6.79 7.81
C SER A 150 38.55 7.79 6.85
N ASP A 151 38.84 9.06 7.09
CA ASP A 151 38.82 10.07 6.03
C ASP A 151 39.64 9.54 4.82
N ASP A 152 39.30 10.01 3.63
CA ASP A 152 40.11 9.94 2.39
C ASP A 152 39.92 8.75 1.41
N GLY A 153 38.96 7.86 1.65
CA GLY A 153 38.50 6.93 0.61
C GLY A 153 37.46 7.60 -0.32
N ALA A 154 37.67 7.56 -1.64
CA ALA A 154 36.62 7.87 -2.60
C ALA A 154 35.41 6.97 -2.31
N VAL A 155 34.34 7.56 -1.79
CA VAL A 155 33.08 6.85 -1.56
C VAL A 155 32.54 6.54 -2.95
N ASP A 156 32.67 5.28 -3.39
CA ASP A 156 31.89 4.77 -4.51
C ASP A 156 30.42 4.93 -4.11
N TYR A 157 29.81 6.01 -4.59
CA TYR A 157 28.46 6.37 -4.22
C TYR A 157 27.54 5.23 -4.69
N VAL A 158 26.74 4.70 -3.75
CA VAL A 158 25.66 3.71 -3.96
C VAL A 158 24.61 4.19 -4.99
N THR A 159 24.78 5.39 -5.56
CA THR A 159 23.83 6.11 -6.40
C THR A 159 23.50 5.41 -7.71
N ASN A 160 24.37 4.54 -8.24
CA ASN A 160 24.19 3.96 -9.58
C ASN A 160 23.65 2.51 -9.56
N LEU A 161 23.38 1.95 -8.38
CA LEU A 161 23.06 0.53 -8.24
C LEU A 161 21.75 0.11 -8.94
N PHE A 162 20.83 1.05 -9.12
CA PHE A 162 19.51 0.82 -9.71
C PHE A 162 19.30 1.62 -10.99
N ASP A 163 20.38 2.10 -11.63
CA ASP A 163 20.32 2.91 -12.85
C ASP A 163 19.68 2.14 -14.02
N ASP A 164 19.83 0.81 -14.05
CA ASP A 164 19.20 -0.08 -15.03
C ASP A 164 17.66 -0.08 -14.97
N THR A 165 17.12 0.37 -13.84
CA THR A 165 15.67 0.43 -13.58
C THR A 165 15.16 1.85 -13.43
N LEU A 166 16.03 2.85 -13.58
CA LEU A 166 15.66 4.27 -13.54
C LEU A 166 14.77 4.64 -14.73
N ILE A 167 13.82 5.54 -14.54
CA ILE A 167 12.93 6.00 -15.62
C ILE A 167 13.71 6.54 -16.83
N GLY A 168 13.22 6.23 -18.03
CA GLY A 168 13.88 6.62 -19.28
C GLY A 168 13.98 8.14 -19.44
N CYS A 169 12.94 8.88 -19.03
CA CYS A 169 12.95 10.34 -19.13
C CYS A 169 13.73 11.07 -18.04
N PHE A 170 14.50 10.38 -17.17
CA PHE A 170 15.21 11.00 -16.05
C PHE A 170 16.10 12.18 -16.47
N LYS A 171 16.81 12.06 -17.60
CA LYS A 171 17.63 13.14 -18.16
C LYS A 171 16.77 14.30 -18.69
N GLU A 172 15.65 14.01 -19.34
CA GLU A 172 14.75 14.99 -19.96
C GLU A 172 14.01 15.86 -18.94
N ILE A 173 13.83 15.35 -17.71
CA ILE A 173 13.27 16.10 -16.58
C ILE A 173 14.36 16.78 -15.72
N GLY A 174 15.57 16.92 -16.27
CA GLY A 174 16.68 17.61 -15.62
C GLY A 174 17.23 16.89 -14.39
N ARG A 175 17.07 15.56 -14.30
CA ARG A 175 17.53 14.72 -13.18
C ARG A 175 16.98 15.14 -11.81
N GLN A 176 15.80 15.77 -11.79
CA GLN A 176 15.24 16.38 -10.58
C GLN A 176 14.37 15.46 -9.72
N ILE A 177 13.86 14.37 -10.28
CA ILE A 177 12.95 13.44 -9.59
C ILE A 177 13.41 12.02 -9.89
N LYS A 178 13.77 11.28 -8.85
CA LYS A 178 14.12 9.86 -8.99
C LYS A 178 12.85 9.02 -9.01
N ALA A 179 12.73 8.17 -10.01
CA ALA A 179 11.68 7.18 -10.11
C ALA A 179 12.21 5.91 -10.80
N TYR A 180 11.67 4.77 -10.43
CA TYR A 180 12.15 3.46 -10.87
C TYR A 180 11.01 2.61 -11.43
N TYR A 181 11.28 1.89 -12.52
CA TYR A 181 10.39 0.92 -13.11
C TYR A 181 10.37 -0.37 -12.29
N ILE A 182 9.19 -0.74 -11.79
CA ILE A 182 8.90 -2.08 -11.29
C ILE A 182 8.35 -2.89 -12.46
N GLN A 183 9.25 -3.19 -13.40
CA GLN A 183 8.95 -3.91 -14.63
C GLN A 183 9.22 -5.41 -14.47
N ASP A 184 8.49 -6.24 -15.22
CA ASP A 184 8.61 -7.71 -15.26
C ASP A 184 8.28 -8.41 -13.93
N VAL A 185 7.53 -7.73 -13.05
CA VAL A 185 6.99 -8.31 -11.81
C VAL A 185 5.49 -8.52 -11.93
N SER A 186 4.74 -7.47 -12.25
CA SER A 186 3.34 -7.62 -12.62
C SER A 186 3.23 -7.98 -14.11
N PRO A 187 2.49 -9.03 -14.46
CA PRO A 187 2.22 -9.38 -15.85
C PRO A 187 1.16 -8.47 -16.50
N LYS A 188 0.50 -7.60 -15.73
CA LYS A 188 -0.65 -6.82 -16.19
C LYS A 188 -0.28 -5.42 -16.66
N ARG A 189 0.67 -4.78 -15.95
CA ARG A 189 1.07 -3.40 -16.19
C ARG A 189 2.43 -3.10 -15.59
N LYS A 190 3.03 -1.99 -16.01
CA LYS A 190 4.24 -1.45 -15.38
C LYS A 190 3.87 -0.55 -14.21
N TYR A 191 4.50 -0.77 -13.06
CA TYR A 191 4.45 0.19 -11.95
C TYR A 191 5.70 1.06 -11.95
N ILE A 192 5.54 2.32 -11.54
CA ILE A 192 6.63 3.27 -11.35
C ILE A 192 6.57 3.72 -9.89
N ILE A 193 7.67 3.56 -9.16
CA ILE A 193 7.81 4.10 -7.81
C ILE A 193 8.58 5.42 -7.91
N SER A 194 7.99 6.51 -7.43
CA SER A 194 8.57 7.87 -7.56
C SER A 194 8.68 8.58 -6.21
N GLU A 195 9.66 9.48 -6.11
CA GLU A 195 9.69 10.50 -5.07
C GLU A 195 8.51 11.45 -5.29
N GLY A 196 8.01 12.04 -4.19
CA GLY A 196 7.00 13.09 -4.27
C GLY A 196 7.60 14.38 -4.85
N PRO A 197 6.85 15.14 -5.67
CA PRO A 197 7.37 16.39 -6.20
C PRO A 197 7.50 17.47 -5.12
N ARG A 198 8.50 18.32 -5.31
CA ARG A 198 8.68 19.56 -4.56
C ARG A 198 8.07 20.71 -5.35
N LYS A 199 7.96 21.87 -4.70
CA LYS A 199 7.43 23.09 -5.32
C LYS A 199 8.16 23.41 -6.62
N GLU A 200 9.49 23.34 -6.59
CA GLU A 200 10.36 23.63 -7.73
C GLU A 200 10.37 22.52 -8.79
N THR A 201 10.06 21.27 -8.43
CA THR A 201 10.11 20.12 -9.36
C THR A 201 8.74 19.73 -9.92
N THR A 202 7.66 20.41 -9.55
CA THR A 202 6.30 19.97 -9.92
C THR A 202 6.07 19.96 -11.44
N MET A 203 6.60 20.94 -12.17
CA MET A 203 6.56 20.93 -13.64
C MET A 203 7.19 19.65 -14.21
N ASN A 204 8.37 19.29 -13.71
CA ASN A 204 9.11 18.12 -14.17
C ASN A 204 8.43 16.80 -13.76
N PHE A 205 7.67 16.80 -12.67
CA PHE A 205 6.82 15.69 -12.29
C PHE A 205 5.70 15.45 -13.30
N PHE A 206 4.92 16.48 -13.67
CA PHE A 206 3.89 16.32 -14.70
C PHE A 206 4.49 15.98 -16.06
N LYS A 207 5.66 16.54 -16.41
CA LYS A 207 6.39 16.13 -17.62
C LYS A 207 6.73 14.63 -17.59
N MET A 208 7.24 14.12 -16.48
CA MET A 208 7.49 12.68 -16.28
C MET A 208 6.20 11.86 -16.45
N LEU A 209 5.08 12.25 -15.83
CA LEU A 209 3.81 11.53 -15.97
C LEU A 209 3.37 11.39 -17.44
N TYR A 210 3.55 12.45 -18.23
CA TYR A 210 3.21 12.43 -19.64
C TYR A 210 4.15 11.55 -20.49
N LEU A 211 5.45 11.70 -20.28
CA LEU A 211 6.49 10.98 -21.04
C LEU A 211 6.45 9.48 -20.74
N GLU A 212 6.22 9.10 -19.49
CA GLU A 212 6.13 7.72 -19.03
C GLU A 212 4.75 7.09 -19.26
N ASP A 213 3.84 7.78 -19.96
CA ASP A 213 2.47 7.34 -20.26
C ASP A 213 1.70 6.85 -19.01
N VAL A 214 1.86 7.58 -17.90
CA VAL A 214 1.20 7.25 -16.64
C VAL A 214 -0.30 7.51 -16.76
N ARG A 215 -1.10 6.48 -16.48
CA ARG A 215 -2.56 6.58 -16.45
C ARG A 215 -3.11 6.87 -15.07
N VAL A 216 -2.53 6.24 -14.04
CA VAL A 216 -2.96 6.42 -12.65
C VAL A 216 -1.77 6.83 -11.79
N VAL A 217 -1.96 7.87 -10.97
CA VAL A 217 -1.04 8.24 -9.89
C VAL A 217 -1.70 7.91 -8.56
N VAL A 218 -1.03 7.13 -7.73
CA VAL A 218 -1.41 6.85 -6.35
C VAL A 218 -0.57 7.72 -5.43
N ALA A 219 -1.21 8.70 -4.81
CA ALA A 219 -0.57 9.69 -3.97
C ALA A 219 -0.88 9.42 -2.50
N ILE A 220 0.08 8.84 -1.77
CA ILE A 220 -0.08 8.53 -0.35
C ILE A 220 0.48 9.70 0.48
N ILE A 221 -0.39 10.67 0.79
CA ILE A 221 0.00 11.94 1.42
C ILE A 221 -0.80 12.11 2.71
N TYR A 222 -0.12 12.07 3.84
CA TYR A 222 -0.73 12.35 5.14
C TYR A 222 -0.76 13.86 5.40
N ARG A 223 -1.90 14.41 5.81
CA ARG A 223 -2.04 15.79 6.29
C ARG A 223 -2.33 15.77 7.79
N ASP A 224 -1.53 16.48 8.56
CA ASP A 224 -1.78 16.63 10.00
C ASP A 224 -2.88 17.70 10.21
N ASN A 225 -4.01 17.32 10.80
CA ASN A 225 -5.12 18.23 11.09
C ASN A 225 -4.74 19.31 12.11
N ASN A 226 -3.69 19.13 12.92
CA ASN A 226 -3.20 20.20 13.81
C ASN A 226 -2.45 21.32 13.08
N ASP A 227 -2.18 21.15 11.79
CA ASP A 227 -1.52 22.13 10.91
C ASP A 227 -2.53 23.11 10.25
N LEU A 228 -3.82 23.04 10.64
CA LEU A 228 -4.94 23.89 10.17
C LEU A 228 -4.72 25.41 10.37
N LYS A 229 -3.73 25.83 11.18
CA LYS A 229 -3.33 27.26 11.30
C LYS A 229 -2.64 27.81 10.04
N LYS A 230 -2.28 26.97 9.06
CA LYS A 230 -1.85 27.44 7.74
C LYS A 230 -3.07 27.68 6.86
N THR A 231 -3.38 28.95 6.60
CA THR A 231 -4.44 29.37 5.67
C THR A 231 -4.36 28.63 4.33
N LYS A 232 -5.51 28.34 3.70
CA LYS A 232 -5.66 27.66 2.39
C LYS A 232 -4.68 28.15 1.29
N LYS A 233 -4.19 29.39 1.37
CA LYS A 233 -3.15 29.96 0.50
C LYS A 233 -1.80 29.24 0.54
N ASN A 234 -1.49 28.49 1.59
CA ASN A 234 -0.21 27.79 1.74
C ASN A 234 -0.21 26.33 1.24
N ILE A 235 -1.34 25.85 0.70
CA ILE A 235 -1.55 24.41 0.40
C ILE A 235 -1.44 24.11 -1.10
N CYS A 236 -1.45 25.15 -1.95
CA CYS A 236 -1.40 25.03 -3.40
C CYS A 236 -0.27 25.91 -3.95
N TYR A 237 0.53 25.36 -4.85
CA TYR A 237 1.80 25.96 -5.33
C TYR A 237 1.65 26.72 -6.66
N TRP A 238 0.44 26.83 -7.21
CA TRP A 238 0.16 27.65 -8.39
C TRP A 238 -0.10 29.13 -7.99
N PRO A 239 0.26 30.11 -8.83
CA PRO A 239 0.28 31.52 -8.44
C PRO A 239 -1.12 32.16 -8.32
N ASP A 240 -1.32 32.93 -7.23
CA ASP A 240 -2.55 33.69 -6.88
C ASP A 240 -2.49 35.19 -7.23
N LYS A 241 -1.49 35.66 -8.00
CA LYS A 241 -1.37 37.08 -8.41
C LYS A 241 -0.91 37.20 -9.86
N ALA A 242 -1.23 38.35 -10.48
CA ALA A 242 -1.05 38.68 -11.89
C ALA A 242 0.23 38.09 -12.49
N VAL A 243 0.06 37.17 -13.43
CA VAL A 243 1.15 36.62 -14.24
C VAL A 243 0.95 37.11 -15.67
N MET A 244 2.00 37.69 -16.23
CA MET A 244 2.04 38.05 -17.65
C MET A 244 2.18 36.77 -18.48
N PHE A 245 1.19 36.48 -19.34
CA PHE A 245 1.28 35.42 -20.34
C PHE A 245 1.11 36.04 -21.74
N GLY A 246 2.22 36.36 -22.40
CA GLY A 246 2.21 36.88 -23.77
C GLY A 246 1.39 38.18 -23.90
N SER A 247 0.36 38.18 -24.76
CA SER A 247 -0.46 39.36 -25.11
C SER A 247 -1.79 39.50 -24.33
N LEU A 248 -2.02 38.71 -23.27
CA LEU A 248 -3.24 38.74 -22.46
C LEU A 248 -3.03 39.52 -21.13
N SER A 249 -3.88 40.52 -20.85
CA SER A 249 -3.86 41.33 -19.62
C SER A 249 -5.14 41.15 -18.81
N ILE A 250 -5.01 40.96 -17.49
CA ILE A 250 -6.13 40.75 -16.54
C ILE A 250 -5.95 41.67 -15.32
N GLU A 251 -6.99 42.41 -14.95
CA GLU A 251 -6.97 43.38 -13.84
C GLU A 251 -8.21 43.21 -12.91
N PRO A 252 -8.06 43.38 -11.58
CA PRO A 252 -9.18 43.43 -10.64
C PRO A 252 -9.95 44.75 -10.75
N ILE A 253 -11.26 44.74 -10.48
CA ILE A 253 -12.10 45.95 -10.42
C ILE A 253 -12.61 46.12 -8.98
N ASP A 254 -12.45 47.32 -8.42
CA ASP A 254 -13.10 47.70 -7.15
C ASP A 254 -14.55 48.12 -7.42
N LEU A 255 -15.52 47.45 -6.80
CA LEU A 255 -16.95 47.78 -6.91
C LEU A 255 -17.38 48.72 -5.77
N PRO A 256 -18.24 49.73 -6.03
CA PRO A 256 -18.76 50.64 -5.01
C PRO A 256 -19.79 49.93 -4.11
N ASN A 257 -19.56 50.03 -2.80
CA ASN A 257 -20.41 49.70 -1.65
C ASN A 257 -21.79 49.07 -1.94
N THR A 258 -21.91 47.76 -1.67
CA THR A 258 -23.18 47.13 -1.28
C THR A 258 -22.98 46.17 -0.11
N LYS A 259 -23.91 46.26 0.85
CA LYS A 259 -23.87 45.65 2.18
C LYS A 259 -23.94 44.12 2.15
N CYS A 260 -23.11 43.57 3.01
CA CYS A 260 -22.90 42.19 3.43
C CYS A 260 -24.12 41.24 3.45
N THR A 261 -23.99 40.09 2.79
CA THR A 261 -24.43 38.78 3.30
C THR A 261 -23.37 37.74 2.92
N SER A 262 -22.61 37.29 3.92
CA SER A 262 -21.75 36.09 4.08
C SER A 262 -20.93 35.51 2.92
N ASN A 263 -21.00 36.01 1.68
CA ASN A 263 -20.26 35.48 0.56
C ASN A 263 -19.26 36.50 0.01
N LEU A 264 -17.99 36.11 -0.12
CA LEU A 264 -16.98 36.97 -0.76
C LEU A 264 -17.13 36.86 -2.28
N GLU A 265 -17.55 37.95 -2.90
CA GLU A 265 -17.73 38.09 -4.34
C GLU A 265 -16.49 38.76 -4.96
N PHE A 266 -15.91 38.16 -6.01
CA PHE A 266 -14.73 38.69 -6.69
C PHE A 266 -15.02 38.91 -8.18
N SER A 267 -14.77 40.13 -8.67
CA SER A 267 -15.00 40.54 -10.05
C SER A 267 -13.69 40.96 -10.75
N PHE A 268 -13.51 40.54 -12.00
CA PHE A 268 -12.30 40.78 -12.80
C PHE A 268 -12.64 41.24 -14.22
N ARG A 269 -11.72 41.97 -14.86
CA ARG A 269 -11.73 42.24 -16.31
C ARG A 269 -10.54 41.61 -17.04
N MET A 270 -10.77 41.13 -18.26
CA MET A 270 -9.74 40.53 -19.14
C MET A 270 -9.74 41.14 -20.55
N LYS A 271 -8.56 41.30 -21.17
CA LYS A 271 -8.40 41.68 -22.59
C LYS A 271 -7.26 40.95 -23.28
N ILE A 272 -7.42 40.67 -24.58
CA ILE A 272 -6.40 40.09 -25.46
C ILE A 272 -5.90 41.16 -26.43
N GLY A 273 -4.62 41.51 -26.40
CA GLY A 273 -4.03 42.54 -27.26
C GLY A 273 -4.73 43.90 -27.11
N ASN A 274 -5.15 44.50 -28.24
CA ASN A 274 -5.91 45.76 -28.27
C ASN A 274 -7.45 45.57 -28.19
N ALA A 275 -7.94 44.36 -27.87
CA ALA A 275 -9.37 44.10 -27.78
C ALA A 275 -10.04 44.73 -26.54
N SER A 276 -11.37 44.85 -26.59
CA SER A 276 -12.19 45.40 -25.51
C SER A 276 -12.25 44.47 -24.28
N TRP A 277 -12.32 45.07 -23.09
CA TRP A 277 -12.39 44.35 -21.82
C TRP A 277 -13.69 43.52 -21.68
N LYS A 278 -13.58 42.31 -21.11
CA LYS A 278 -14.71 41.44 -20.71
C LYS A 278 -14.70 41.19 -19.21
N ASN A 279 -15.87 41.18 -18.56
CA ASN A 279 -16.02 41.05 -17.11
C ASN A 279 -16.53 39.66 -16.68
N LEU A 280 -16.06 39.16 -15.54
CA LEU A 280 -16.45 37.88 -14.92
C LEU A 280 -16.56 38.02 -13.39
N THR A 281 -17.56 37.38 -12.79
CA THR A 281 -17.90 37.46 -11.34
C THR A 281 -18.12 36.07 -10.74
N ILE A 282 -17.66 35.85 -9.49
CA ILE A 282 -17.75 34.57 -8.76
C ILE A 282 -18.17 34.80 -7.30
N ILE A 283 -19.05 33.94 -6.74
CA ILE A 283 -19.62 34.01 -5.38
C ILE A 283 -19.20 32.77 -4.53
N HIS A 284 -18.90 32.94 -3.23
CA HIS A 284 -18.41 31.87 -2.32
C HIS A 284 -19.11 31.86 -0.94
N VAL A 285 -19.50 30.71 -0.37
CA VAL A 285 -20.22 30.57 0.94
C VAL A 285 -19.36 29.97 2.07
N PRO A 286 -19.26 30.57 3.27
CA PRO A 286 -18.59 30.00 4.45
C PRO A 286 -19.49 29.82 5.70
N ASP A 287 -19.29 28.72 6.42
CA ASP A 287 -19.64 28.48 7.84
C ASP A 287 -18.77 27.28 8.31
N TRP A 288 -18.22 27.11 9.53
CA TRP A 288 -18.52 27.65 10.88
C TRP A 288 -17.34 27.35 11.87
N ARG A 289 -17.42 27.90 13.10
CA ARG A 289 -16.37 28.20 14.14
C ARG A 289 -16.06 27.07 15.13
N GLU A 290 -14.90 26.93 15.82
CA GLU A 290 -13.97 27.79 16.60
C GLU A 290 -14.42 28.12 18.05
N PHE A 291 -14.01 27.30 19.03
CA PHE A 291 -13.71 27.64 20.45
C PHE A 291 -12.86 26.52 21.10
N GLU A 292 -11.53 26.71 21.18
CA GLU A 292 -10.61 26.35 22.31
C GLU A 292 -9.11 26.41 21.91
N LEU A 293 -8.27 26.95 22.81
CA LEU A 293 -6.80 27.14 22.74
C LEU A 293 -6.24 27.10 24.20
N PRO A 294 -4.92 27.04 24.47
CA PRO A 294 -3.85 26.11 24.08
C PRO A 294 -2.92 25.73 25.28
N SER A 295 -1.89 24.86 25.14
CA SER A 295 -0.53 25.12 25.68
C SER A 295 0.54 24.04 25.35
N THR A 296 1.70 24.56 24.92
CA THR A 296 3.13 24.13 25.12
C THR A 296 3.55 22.69 24.79
N THR A 297 4.58 22.39 24.00
CA THR A 297 5.97 22.93 23.99
C THR A 297 6.65 22.74 22.61
N LEU A 298 7.68 23.57 22.38
CA LEU A 298 8.65 23.52 21.27
C LEU A 298 9.19 22.10 21.02
N ASN A 299 9.13 21.61 19.77
CA ASN A 299 10.29 21.04 19.07
C ASN A 299 10.02 20.70 17.58
N GLN A 300 11.07 20.86 16.78
CA GLN A 300 11.24 20.48 15.36
C GLN A 300 10.37 21.19 14.30
N ARG A 301 10.86 22.36 13.85
CA ARG A 301 10.58 22.90 12.52
C ARG A 301 11.73 22.54 11.57
N LEU A 302 11.65 21.38 10.94
CA LEU A 302 12.24 21.12 9.63
C LEU A 302 11.17 20.39 8.79
N CYS A 303 10.69 21.10 7.76
CA CYS A 303 9.88 20.64 6.62
C CYS A 303 8.86 19.49 6.83
N ARG A 304 7.81 19.73 7.62
CA ARG A 304 6.52 19.02 7.48
C ARG A 304 5.54 19.88 6.67
N GLN A 305 5.67 19.87 5.35
CA GLN A 305 4.66 20.42 4.45
C GLN A 305 4.23 19.32 3.49
N SER A 306 3.10 18.69 3.81
CA SER A 306 2.34 17.87 2.85
C SER A 306 1.50 18.82 2.00
N ILE A 307 1.99 19.14 0.80
CA ILE A 307 1.40 20.16 -0.08
C ILE A 307 0.53 19.46 -1.13
N CYS A 308 -0.69 19.96 -1.35
CA CYS A 308 -1.55 19.48 -2.43
C CYS A 308 -1.09 20.12 -3.73
N TYR A 309 -0.59 19.31 -4.66
CA TYR A 309 0.01 19.84 -5.88
C TYR A 309 -0.85 19.63 -7.16
N TRP A 310 -2.15 19.40 -7.01
CA TRP A 310 -3.07 19.16 -8.12
C TRP A 310 -3.73 20.45 -8.61
N PRO A 311 -3.57 20.85 -9.89
CA PRO A 311 -4.16 22.09 -10.39
C PRO A 311 -5.69 22.01 -10.38
N ASN A 312 -6.37 23.08 -9.97
CA ASN A 312 -7.84 23.16 -9.98
C ASN A 312 -8.40 23.82 -11.26
N LYS A 313 -7.53 24.25 -12.17
CA LYS A 313 -7.83 24.89 -13.45
C LYS A 313 -6.80 24.44 -14.49
N ALA A 314 -7.03 24.76 -15.75
CA ALA A 314 -6.04 24.56 -16.80
C ALA A 314 -4.73 25.31 -16.46
N VAL A 315 -3.60 24.61 -16.52
CA VAL A 315 -2.26 25.17 -16.25
C VAL A 315 -1.31 24.79 -17.39
N MET A 316 -0.48 25.74 -17.80
CA MET A 316 0.60 25.53 -18.75
C MET A 316 1.95 25.47 -18.02
N PHE A 317 2.68 24.38 -18.21
CA PHE A 317 4.03 24.15 -17.74
C PHE A 317 4.99 24.11 -18.94
N GLY A 318 5.44 25.28 -19.41
CA GLY A 318 6.17 25.38 -20.67
C GLY A 318 5.30 24.86 -21.83
N PRO A 319 5.75 23.86 -22.61
CA PRO A 319 4.96 23.27 -23.70
C PRO A 319 3.90 22.26 -23.21
N LEU A 320 3.87 21.90 -21.93
CA LEU A 320 2.92 20.94 -21.38
C LEU A 320 1.65 21.64 -20.90
N ILE A 321 0.49 21.23 -21.39
CA ILE A 321 -0.83 21.71 -20.95
C ILE A 321 -1.46 20.62 -20.09
N VAL A 322 -1.96 20.99 -18.91
CA VAL A 322 -2.67 20.10 -17.98
C VAL A 322 -4.02 20.71 -17.65
N GLU A 323 -5.09 19.96 -17.87
CA GLU A 323 -6.47 20.44 -17.67
C GLU A 323 -7.26 19.45 -16.81
N PRO A 324 -7.95 19.90 -15.75
CA PRO A 324 -8.87 19.05 -15.02
C PRO A 324 -10.05 18.63 -15.93
N ILE A 325 -10.55 17.42 -15.72
CA ILE A 325 -11.76 16.91 -16.36
C ILE A 325 -12.83 16.78 -15.29
N ASP A 326 -13.98 17.42 -15.48
CA ASP A 326 -15.14 17.23 -14.62
C ASP A 326 -15.62 15.78 -14.73
N LEU A 327 -15.69 15.09 -13.59
CA LEU A 327 -16.20 13.73 -13.53
C LEU A 327 -17.73 13.77 -13.75
N PRO A 328 -18.30 12.94 -14.64
CA PRO A 328 -19.75 12.80 -14.73
C PRO A 328 -20.28 12.22 -13.40
N ASP A 329 -21.20 12.96 -12.78
CA ASP A 329 -22.01 12.64 -11.59
C ASP A 329 -21.83 11.23 -11.00
N THR A 330 -20.75 11.00 -10.26
CA THR A 330 -20.69 9.89 -9.30
C THR A 330 -20.94 10.47 -7.91
N LYS A 331 -22.21 10.44 -7.51
CA LYS A 331 -22.75 10.91 -6.21
C LYS A 331 -22.17 10.23 -4.95
N SER A 332 -20.96 9.65 -4.97
CA SER A 332 -20.33 9.10 -3.76
C SER A 332 -18.79 9.10 -3.73
N ALA A 333 -18.10 9.63 -4.74
CA ALA A 333 -16.64 9.67 -4.69
C ALA A 333 -16.21 10.87 -3.83
N SER A 334 -15.73 10.58 -2.62
CA SER A 334 -15.03 11.53 -1.76
C SER A 334 -13.95 12.31 -2.54
N ASN A 335 -13.56 13.49 -2.04
CA ASN A 335 -12.58 14.44 -2.60
C ASN A 335 -11.13 13.90 -2.77
N LEU A 336 -10.99 12.65 -3.20
CA LEU A 336 -9.80 11.83 -3.18
C LEU A 336 -9.39 11.38 -4.59
N GLU A 337 -10.25 11.55 -5.59
CA GLU A 337 -9.91 11.26 -6.97
C GLU A 337 -9.97 12.52 -7.84
N PHE A 338 -8.92 12.72 -8.63
CA PHE A 338 -8.80 13.85 -9.54
C PHE A 338 -8.49 13.35 -10.94
N SER A 339 -9.26 13.79 -11.93
CA SER A 339 -9.06 13.43 -13.33
C SER A 339 -8.54 14.62 -14.13
N PHE A 340 -7.56 14.36 -15.00
CA PHE A 340 -6.90 15.35 -15.82
C PHE A 340 -6.73 14.83 -17.25
N ARG A 341 -6.56 15.75 -18.20
CA ARG A 341 -5.94 15.50 -19.49
C ARG A 341 -4.67 16.32 -19.64
N MET A 342 -3.71 15.75 -20.35
CA MET A 342 -2.38 16.33 -20.55
C MET A 342 -2.01 16.28 -22.04
N LYS A 343 -1.37 17.34 -22.54
CA LYS A 343 -0.87 17.44 -23.91
C LYS A 343 0.49 18.13 -23.92
N LEU A 344 1.47 17.56 -24.62
CA LEU A 344 2.77 18.19 -24.83
C LEU A 344 2.85 18.79 -26.23
N GLY A 345 2.93 20.12 -26.33
CA GLY A 345 2.95 20.86 -27.59
C GLY A 345 1.74 20.53 -28.48
N ASN A 346 2.01 20.06 -29.70
CA ASN A 346 0.98 19.64 -30.65
C ASN A 346 0.61 18.15 -30.58
N GLY A 347 1.06 17.43 -29.53
CA GLY A 347 0.79 16.00 -29.34
C GLY A 347 -0.68 15.65 -29.09
N SER A 348 -0.98 14.37 -28.86
CA SER A 348 -2.33 13.93 -28.49
C SER A 348 -2.62 14.15 -27.01
N TRP A 349 -3.90 14.31 -26.67
CA TRP A 349 -4.34 14.34 -25.29
C TRP A 349 -4.22 12.96 -24.65
N LYS A 350 -3.65 12.91 -23.43
CA LYS A 350 -3.59 11.73 -22.57
C LYS A 350 -4.37 12.00 -21.29
N ASN A 351 -5.25 11.10 -20.86
CA ASN A 351 -5.91 11.28 -19.56
C ASN A 351 -5.12 10.61 -18.44
N LEU A 352 -5.12 11.27 -17.30
CA LEU A 352 -4.44 10.94 -16.07
C LEU A 352 -5.48 10.95 -14.94
N THR A 353 -5.50 9.91 -14.13
CA THR A 353 -6.31 9.85 -12.91
C THR A 353 -5.38 9.84 -11.70
N ILE A 354 -5.74 10.56 -10.65
CA ILE A 354 -4.94 10.69 -9.44
C ILE A 354 -5.79 10.26 -8.27
N ILE A 355 -5.35 9.21 -7.58
CA ILE A 355 -5.99 8.67 -6.38
C ILE A 355 -5.17 9.14 -5.19
N HIS A 356 -5.69 10.12 -4.47
CA HIS A 356 -5.15 10.60 -3.21
C HIS A 356 -5.62 9.71 -2.07
N VAL A 357 -4.68 9.09 -1.36
CA VAL A 357 -4.95 8.29 -0.17
C VAL A 357 -4.72 9.18 1.05
N PRO A 358 -5.78 9.70 1.69
CA PRO A 358 -5.67 10.54 2.86
C PRO A 358 -5.36 9.68 4.09
N ASP A 359 -4.93 10.32 5.17
CA ASP A 359 -4.97 9.77 6.54
C ASP A 359 -4.17 8.46 6.77
N TRP A 360 -3.37 8.01 5.81
CA TRP A 360 -2.42 6.92 6.03
C TRP A 360 -1.11 7.49 6.58
N ARG A 361 -1.01 7.56 7.90
CA ARG A 361 0.18 8.09 8.59
C ARG A 361 1.41 7.23 8.34
N GLU A 362 2.59 7.86 8.37
CA GLU A 362 3.85 7.16 8.32
C GLU A 362 4.01 6.23 9.54
N PHE A 363 4.60 5.05 9.34
CA PHE A 363 4.78 3.99 10.34
C PHE A 363 3.51 3.26 10.83
N GLU A 364 2.33 3.65 10.34
CA GLU A 364 1.07 2.99 10.68
C GLU A 364 0.59 2.05 9.56
N LEU A 365 -0.14 1.01 9.95
CA LEU A 365 -0.90 0.18 9.02
C LEU A 365 -2.29 0.79 8.79
N PRO A 366 -2.89 0.58 7.61
CA PRO A 366 -4.30 0.86 7.42
C PRO A 366 -5.14 0.12 8.47
N SER A 367 -6.25 0.74 8.88
CA SER A 367 -7.12 0.16 9.90
C SER A 367 -7.70 -1.19 9.45
N THR A 368 -8.00 -1.36 8.16
CA THR A 368 -8.60 -2.59 7.65
C THR A 368 -7.88 -3.09 6.41
N THR A 369 -7.92 -4.41 6.18
CA THR A 369 -7.42 -5.00 4.93
C THR A 369 -8.24 -4.55 3.72
N LEU A 370 -9.50 -4.14 3.93
CA LEU A 370 -10.36 -3.59 2.89
C LEU A 370 -9.76 -2.32 2.27
N SER A 371 -9.07 -1.49 3.04
CA SER A 371 -8.46 -0.25 2.54
C SER A 371 -7.47 -0.50 1.39
N LEU A 372 -6.62 -1.53 1.48
CA LEU A 372 -5.71 -1.90 0.39
C LEU A 372 -6.45 -2.52 -0.79
N ILE A 373 -7.46 -3.36 -0.52
CA ILE A 373 -8.25 -4.04 -1.54
C ILE A 373 -9.03 -3.04 -2.39
N GLU A 374 -9.70 -2.08 -1.75
CA GLU A 374 -10.47 -1.03 -2.41
C GLU A 374 -9.58 -0.10 -3.21
N LEU A 375 -8.42 0.28 -2.65
CA LEU A 375 -7.42 1.06 -3.38
C LEU A 375 -6.95 0.33 -4.63
N TYR A 376 -6.61 -0.95 -4.54
CA TYR A 376 -6.18 -1.74 -5.69
C TYR A 376 -7.31 -1.91 -6.72
N LYS A 377 -8.54 -2.19 -6.30
CA LYS A 377 -9.70 -2.23 -7.22
C LYS A 377 -9.83 -0.91 -7.98
N ARG A 378 -9.70 0.22 -7.30
CA ARG A 378 -9.79 1.53 -7.94
C ARG A 378 -8.64 1.78 -8.92
N ILE A 379 -7.40 1.45 -8.54
CA ILE A 379 -6.24 1.48 -9.45
C ILE A 379 -6.52 0.64 -10.69
N ASN A 380 -7.04 -0.57 -10.49
CA ASN A 380 -7.32 -1.50 -11.56
C ASN A 380 -8.37 -0.96 -12.53
N ASP A 381 -9.47 -0.42 -12.02
CA ASP A 381 -10.57 0.12 -12.81
C ASP A 381 -10.14 1.35 -13.63
N CYS A 382 -9.29 2.21 -13.05
CA CYS A 382 -8.83 3.43 -13.72
C CYS A 382 -7.67 3.19 -14.72
N ALA A 383 -6.73 2.30 -14.40
CA ALA A 383 -5.53 2.09 -15.23
C ALA A 383 -5.65 0.95 -16.24
N GLY A 384 -6.44 -0.10 -15.98
CA GLY A 384 -6.49 -1.27 -16.87
C GLY A 384 -5.13 -1.97 -17.02
N SER A 385 -4.50 -1.87 -18.19
CA SER A 385 -3.13 -2.36 -18.45
C SER A 385 -2.07 -1.24 -18.51
N ARG A 386 -2.47 0.02 -18.34
CA ARG A 386 -1.59 1.18 -18.46
C ARG A 386 -0.75 1.41 -17.20
N ASN A 387 0.30 2.22 -17.35
CA ASN A 387 1.30 2.46 -16.32
C ASN A 387 0.68 3.16 -15.09
N VAL A 388 1.11 2.72 -13.91
CA VAL A 388 0.67 3.27 -12.62
C VAL A 388 1.90 3.80 -11.88
N LEU A 389 1.85 5.05 -11.46
CA LEU A 389 2.88 5.64 -10.61
C LEU A 389 2.39 5.69 -9.17
N ILE A 390 3.22 5.27 -8.22
CA ILE A 390 2.92 5.29 -6.79
C ILE A 390 4.00 6.11 -6.11
N HIS A 391 3.60 7.10 -5.31
CA HIS A 391 4.53 7.95 -4.58
C HIS A 391 3.98 8.32 -3.19
N SER A 392 4.87 8.84 -2.35
CA SER A 392 4.51 9.46 -1.07
C SER A 392 4.96 10.93 -1.04
N SER A 393 4.90 11.58 0.13
CA SER A 393 5.24 13.00 0.28
C SER A 393 6.70 13.36 -0.01
N GLN A 394 7.66 12.45 0.20
CA GLN A 394 9.09 12.72 -0.01
C GLN A 394 9.81 11.54 -0.67
N ALA A 395 10.21 10.52 0.10
CA ALA A 395 10.89 9.33 -0.38
C ALA A 395 9.94 8.14 -0.57
N PHE A 396 10.40 7.08 -1.23
CA PHE A 396 9.65 5.83 -1.33
C PHE A 396 9.63 5.11 0.03
N GLY A 397 8.67 5.46 0.87
CA GLY A 397 8.45 4.83 2.18
C GLY A 397 7.67 3.52 2.09
N THR A 398 7.59 2.79 3.21
CA THR A 398 6.92 1.48 3.30
C THR A 398 5.51 1.45 2.70
N ARG A 399 4.74 2.54 2.79
CA ARG A 399 3.37 2.62 2.25
C ARG A 399 3.33 2.44 0.72
N VAL A 400 4.28 3.02 0.00
CA VAL A 400 4.41 2.87 -1.46
C VAL A 400 4.70 1.40 -1.81
N PHE A 401 5.60 0.78 -1.05
CA PHE A 401 5.93 -0.63 -1.22
C PHE A 401 4.77 -1.55 -0.85
N LEU A 402 3.97 -1.27 0.18
CA LEU A 402 2.81 -2.09 0.54
C LEU A 402 1.76 -2.13 -0.58
N VAL A 403 1.45 -0.99 -1.20
CA VAL A 403 0.54 -0.94 -2.36
C VAL A 403 1.14 -1.69 -3.55
N THR A 404 2.44 -1.48 -3.82
CA THR A 404 3.15 -2.14 -4.91
C THR A 404 3.18 -3.67 -4.71
N TYR A 405 3.54 -4.15 -3.53
CA TYR A 405 3.59 -5.58 -3.21
C TYR A 405 2.22 -6.22 -3.29
N PHE A 406 1.19 -5.58 -2.74
CA PHE A 406 -0.18 -6.08 -2.87
C PHE A 406 -0.53 -6.31 -4.34
N ALA A 407 -0.32 -5.29 -5.18
CA ALA A 407 -0.66 -5.36 -6.59
C ALA A 407 0.18 -6.39 -7.35
N CYS A 408 1.50 -6.39 -7.16
CA CYS A 408 2.41 -7.33 -7.80
C CYS A 408 2.13 -8.78 -7.39
N ILE A 409 1.92 -9.06 -6.09
CA ILE A 409 1.63 -10.42 -5.63
C ILE A 409 0.32 -10.91 -6.23
N PHE A 410 -0.74 -10.10 -6.13
CA PHE A 410 -2.05 -10.49 -6.64
C PHE A 410 -2.00 -10.72 -8.16
N GLU A 411 -1.46 -9.79 -8.93
CA GLU A 411 -1.40 -9.87 -10.39
C GLU A 411 -0.47 -11.00 -10.87
N ALA A 412 0.68 -11.22 -10.22
CA ALA A 412 1.63 -12.26 -10.62
C ALA A 412 1.12 -13.67 -10.29
N MET A 413 0.62 -13.92 -9.08
CA MET A 413 0.17 -15.26 -8.67
C MET A 413 -1.08 -15.74 -9.43
N ILE A 414 -1.93 -14.83 -9.94
CA ILE A 414 -3.06 -15.21 -10.81
C ILE A 414 -2.56 -15.74 -12.15
N LYS A 415 -1.45 -15.19 -12.66
CA LYS A 415 -0.95 -15.49 -14.00
C LYS A 415 0.08 -16.61 -14.00
N ASP A 416 1.02 -16.58 -13.07
CA ASP A 416 2.13 -17.52 -12.95
C ASP A 416 1.83 -18.52 -11.82
N LYS A 417 1.55 -19.76 -12.24
CA LYS A 417 1.19 -20.86 -11.35
C LYS A 417 2.40 -21.49 -10.65
N SER A 418 3.62 -21.04 -10.93
CA SER A 418 4.84 -21.48 -10.24
C SER A 418 5.12 -20.64 -8.98
N LEU A 419 4.61 -19.41 -8.92
CA LEU A 419 4.84 -18.48 -7.82
C LEU A 419 3.86 -18.75 -6.66
N SER A 420 4.26 -19.59 -5.69
CA SER A 420 3.48 -19.84 -4.46
C SER A 420 3.94 -19.01 -3.27
N ASN A 421 5.18 -18.51 -3.28
CA ASN A 421 5.73 -17.75 -2.16
C ASN A 421 5.75 -16.25 -2.47
N PRO A 422 4.98 -15.42 -1.75
CA PRO A 422 4.96 -13.97 -1.98
C PRO A 422 6.33 -13.30 -1.73
N MET A 423 7.22 -13.91 -0.97
CA MET A 423 8.56 -13.36 -0.73
C MET A 423 9.44 -13.31 -1.99
N ASP A 424 9.24 -14.22 -2.94
CA ASP A 424 9.95 -14.19 -4.22
C ASP A 424 9.56 -12.93 -5.01
N ILE A 425 8.29 -12.56 -4.96
CA ILE A 425 7.75 -11.37 -5.61
C ILE A 425 8.24 -10.10 -4.92
N LEU A 426 8.30 -10.08 -3.57
CA LEU A 426 8.93 -8.99 -2.82
C LEU A 426 10.38 -8.81 -3.24
N LYS A 427 11.14 -9.89 -3.35
CA LYS A 427 12.53 -9.85 -3.81
C LYS A 427 12.61 -9.27 -5.22
N MET A 428 11.78 -9.73 -6.17
CA MET A 428 11.73 -9.20 -7.54
C MET A 428 11.50 -7.69 -7.59
N VAL A 429 10.57 -7.15 -6.79
CA VAL A 429 10.34 -5.69 -6.70
C VAL A 429 11.57 -4.99 -6.11
N ARG A 430 12.18 -5.55 -5.08
CA ARG A 430 13.32 -4.95 -4.38
C ARG A 430 14.64 -5.00 -5.17
N GLU A 431 14.72 -5.80 -6.24
CA GLU A 431 15.80 -5.72 -7.23
C GLU A 431 15.67 -4.49 -8.15
N LYS A 432 14.54 -3.78 -8.12
CA LYS A 432 14.24 -2.64 -9.00
C LYS A 432 14.42 -1.27 -8.36
N CYS A 433 14.53 -1.18 -7.05
CA CYS A 433 14.81 0.08 -6.38
C CYS A 433 15.31 -0.14 -4.94
N LEU A 434 16.10 0.80 -4.43
CA LEU A 434 16.57 0.76 -3.05
C LEU A 434 15.40 0.93 -2.08
N GLY A 435 15.29 0.02 -1.12
CA GLY A 435 14.31 0.07 -0.03
C GLY A 435 13.42 -1.16 0.02
N GLY A 436 12.17 -0.94 0.41
CA GLY A 436 11.13 -1.96 0.40
C GLY A 436 11.22 -2.98 1.52
N GLN A 437 12.08 -2.78 2.51
CA GLN A 437 12.07 -3.58 3.72
C GLN A 437 10.74 -3.40 4.46
N VAL A 438 10.17 -4.52 4.91
CA VAL A 438 8.94 -4.56 5.70
C VAL A 438 9.17 -5.34 6.99
N THR A 439 8.43 -5.00 8.03
CA THR A 439 8.42 -5.76 9.28
C THR A 439 7.52 -7.01 9.15
N PRO A 440 7.67 -8.03 10.01
CA PRO A 440 6.72 -9.15 10.06
C PRO A 440 5.27 -8.66 10.22
N ARG A 441 5.07 -7.60 10.99
CA ARG A 441 3.76 -6.95 11.16
C ARG A 441 3.18 -6.46 9.81
N GLU A 442 3.97 -5.72 9.05
CA GLU A 442 3.54 -5.17 7.75
C GLU A 442 3.36 -6.24 6.69
N PHE A 443 4.27 -7.22 6.66
CA PHE A 443 4.17 -8.36 5.76
C PHE A 443 2.93 -9.21 6.08
N GLY A 444 2.67 -9.47 7.36
CA GLY A 444 1.48 -10.16 7.85
C GLY A 444 0.19 -9.46 7.41
N PHE A 445 0.11 -8.14 7.55
CA PHE A 445 -1.03 -7.35 7.07
C PHE A 445 -1.21 -7.45 5.54
N MET A 446 -0.11 -7.36 4.79
CA MET A 446 -0.11 -7.45 3.34
C MET A 446 -0.59 -8.82 2.85
N ILE A 447 -0.05 -9.93 3.36
CA ILE A 447 -0.48 -11.29 2.94
C ILE A 447 -1.94 -11.56 3.29
N CYS A 448 -2.41 -11.06 4.44
CA CYS A 448 -3.81 -11.19 4.83
C CYS A 448 -4.72 -10.43 3.88
N SER A 449 -4.31 -9.23 3.45
CA SER A 449 -5.04 -8.44 2.47
C SER A 449 -5.11 -9.14 1.10
N VAL A 450 -4.00 -9.71 0.63
CA VAL A 450 -3.93 -10.45 -0.64
C VAL A 450 -4.81 -11.71 -0.60
N LEU A 451 -4.71 -12.52 0.45
CA LEU A 451 -5.54 -13.74 0.61
C LEU A 451 -7.02 -13.40 0.68
N LYS A 452 -7.39 -12.36 1.44
CA LYS A 452 -8.77 -11.85 1.46
C LYS A 452 -9.23 -11.41 0.08
N HIS A 453 -8.35 -10.78 -0.71
CA HIS A 453 -8.69 -10.40 -2.08
C HIS A 453 -8.89 -11.60 -3.01
N PHE A 454 -8.06 -12.64 -2.92
CA PHE A 454 -8.25 -13.88 -3.68
C PHE A 454 -9.60 -14.55 -3.38
N ILE A 455 -10.04 -14.53 -2.10
CA ILE A 455 -11.37 -15.00 -1.71
C ILE A 455 -12.45 -14.12 -2.35
N ASN A 456 -12.34 -12.80 -2.21
CA ASN A 456 -13.33 -11.85 -2.76
C ASN A 456 -13.50 -11.96 -4.28
N CYS A 457 -12.43 -12.33 -5.00
CA CYS A 457 -12.45 -12.51 -6.47
C CYS A 457 -12.69 -13.96 -6.91
N ALA A 458 -13.00 -14.87 -5.98
CA ALA A 458 -13.21 -16.30 -6.25
C ALA A 458 -12.03 -17.00 -6.97
N TYR A 459 -10.81 -16.54 -6.71
CA TYR A 459 -9.57 -17.27 -7.06
C TYR A 459 -9.24 -18.33 -6.01
N LEU A 460 -9.65 -18.09 -4.77
CA LEU A 460 -9.50 -18.99 -3.64
C LEU A 460 -10.89 -19.33 -3.08
N VAL A 461 -11.25 -20.61 -3.05
CA VAL A 461 -12.51 -21.12 -2.49
C VAL A 461 -12.19 -22.23 -1.49
N ASP A 462 -12.71 -22.11 -0.28
CA ASP A 462 -12.56 -23.10 0.79
C ASP A 462 -13.82 -23.11 1.67
N LYS A 463 -13.88 -24.02 2.64
CA LYS A 463 -15.03 -24.19 3.53
C LYS A 463 -15.26 -22.88 4.29
N GLU A 464 -16.53 -22.51 4.40
CA GLU A 464 -16.94 -21.29 5.12
C GLU A 464 -16.36 -21.23 6.54
N SER A 465 -16.34 -22.36 7.26
CA SER A 465 -15.74 -22.45 8.59
C SER A 465 -14.24 -22.13 8.62
N VAL A 466 -13.49 -22.50 7.58
CA VAL A 466 -12.05 -22.20 7.46
C VAL A 466 -11.86 -20.72 7.13
N GLN A 467 -12.69 -20.16 6.24
CA GLN A 467 -12.65 -18.73 5.90
C GLN A 467 -13.03 -17.84 7.08
N LEU A 468 -14.02 -18.23 7.89
CA LEU A 468 -14.40 -17.54 9.13
C LEU A 468 -13.28 -17.60 10.17
N LYS A 469 -12.66 -18.78 10.36
CA LYS A 469 -11.49 -18.91 11.24
C LYS A 469 -10.34 -18.00 10.79
N PHE A 470 -10.08 -17.93 9.49
CA PHE A 470 -9.06 -17.05 8.93
C PHE A 470 -9.40 -15.57 9.15
N ALA A 471 -10.65 -15.15 8.92
CA ALA A 471 -11.10 -13.78 9.20
C ALA A 471 -10.87 -13.40 10.67
N ASN A 472 -11.25 -14.26 11.62
CA ASN A 472 -11.00 -14.05 13.04
C ASN A 472 -9.49 -13.97 13.37
N ASN A 473 -8.66 -14.78 12.70
CA ASN A 473 -7.21 -14.71 12.87
C ASN A 473 -6.64 -13.37 12.38
N ILE A 474 -7.16 -12.81 11.29
CA ILE A 474 -6.79 -11.48 10.80
C ILE A 474 -7.18 -10.42 11.83
N ASP A 475 -8.42 -10.45 12.32
CA ASP A 475 -8.91 -9.45 13.26
C ASP A 475 -8.09 -9.47 14.56
N ASN A 476 -7.79 -10.67 15.08
CA ASN A 476 -6.89 -10.83 16.23
C ASN A 476 -5.48 -10.30 15.94
N PHE A 477 -4.91 -10.58 14.76
CA PHE A 477 -3.60 -10.08 14.37
C PHE A 477 -3.57 -8.55 14.32
N ILE A 478 -4.58 -7.92 13.70
CA ILE A 478 -4.71 -6.46 13.62
C ILE A 478 -4.93 -5.85 15.00
N TYR A 479 -5.74 -6.47 15.85
CA TYR A 479 -6.01 -6.02 17.21
C TYR A 479 -4.75 -6.01 18.08
N HIS A 480 -4.03 -7.13 18.16
CA HIS A 480 -2.79 -7.22 18.95
C HIS A 480 -1.72 -6.25 18.45
N THR A 481 -1.68 -6.06 17.15
CA THR A 481 -0.81 -5.10 16.50
C THR A 481 -1.06 -3.66 16.96
N ARG A 482 -2.32 -3.28 17.19
CA ARG A 482 -2.70 -1.92 17.63
C ARG A 482 -2.51 -1.69 19.13
N ILE A 483 -2.68 -2.72 19.98
CA ILE A 483 -2.45 -2.58 21.43
C ILE A 483 -1.01 -2.11 21.71
N VAL A 484 -0.04 -2.61 20.95
CA VAL A 484 1.37 -2.18 21.06
C VAL A 484 1.53 -0.68 20.76
N GLU A 485 0.59 -0.05 20.06
CA GLU A 485 0.62 1.35 19.62
C GLU A 485 -0.20 2.30 20.50
N ALA A 486 -1.08 1.80 21.38
CA ALA A 486 -2.19 2.56 21.96
C ALA A 486 -1.96 3.18 23.34
N ASP A 487 -0.80 2.99 23.99
CA ASP A 487 -0.50 3.70 25.24
C ASP A 487 -0.09 5.16 24.95
N GLU A 488 -1.06 5.96 24.51
CA GLU A 488 -0.88 7.38 24.16
C GLU A 488 -0.66 8.28 25.38
N SER A 489 -0.86 7.74 26.59
CA SER A 489 -0.54 8.39 27.86
C SER A 489 0.97 8.45 28.14
N ASN A 490 1.75 7.65 27.41
CA ASN A 490 3.17 7.49 27.60
C ASN A 490 3.97 8.47 26.72
N THR A 491 4.88 9.22 27.34
CA THR A 491 5.84 10.12 26.68
C THR A 491 6.63 9.44 25.55
N PHE A 492 6.77 8.11 25.59
CA PHE A 492 7.48 7.29 24.60
C PHE A 492 6.59 6.70 23.49
N ALA A 493 5.29 6.96 23.47
CA ALA A 493 4.35 6.35 22.51
C ALA A 493 4.81 6.46 21.05
N GLN A 494 5.27 7.65 20.61
CA GLN A 494 5.77 7.83 19.24
C GLN A 494 7.06 7.06 18.96
N MET A 495 7.95 6.95 19.96
CA MET A 495 9.16 6.16 19.83
C MET A 495 8.85 4.66 19.78
N MET A 496 7.87 4.19 20.55
CA MET A 496 7.39 2.81 20.49
C MET A 496 6.74 2.48 19.14
N LYS A 497 5.91 3.38 18.59
CA LYS A 497 5.37 3.27 17.23
C LYS A 497 6.50 3.16 16.19
N PHE A 498 7.53 4.00 16.32
CA PHE A 498 8.71 3.92 15.46
C PHE A 498 9.44 2.57 15.58
N PHE A 499 9.71 2.09 16.79
CA PHE A 499 10.37 0.79 16.99
C PHE A 499 9.52 -0.38 16.49
N ALA A 500 8.21 -0.37 16.68
CA ALA A 500 7.30 -1.39 16.15
C ALA A 500 7.24 -1.41 14.62
N ALA A 501 7.38 -0.23 13.99
CA ALA A 501 7.39 -0.08 12.53
C ALA A 501 8.79 -0.23 11.90
N THR A 502 9.82 -0.47 12.71
CA THR A 502 11.21 -0.48 12.26
C THR A 502 11.87 -1.83 12.54
N ASN A 503 12.84 -2.19 11.71
CA ASN A 503 13.72 -3.34 11.94
C ASN A 503 15.13 -3.01 11.43
N ARG A 504 16.08 -3.93 11.63
CA ARG A 504 17.47 -3.78 11.15
C ARG A 504 17.52 -3.41 9.67
N GLY A 505 16.72 -4.08 8.83
CA GLY A 505 16.66 -3.82 7.38
C GLY A 505 16.24 -2.39 7.06
N LYS A 506 15.15 -1.92 7.67
CA LYS A 506 14.65 -0.55 7.49
C LYS A 506 15.64 0.50 8.00
N MET A 507 16.32 0.25 9.13
CA MET A 507 17.36 1.16 9.61
C MET A 507 18.52 1.26 8.61
N LEU A 508 18.92 0.14 8.02
CA LEU A 508 19.95 0.13 6.98
C LEU A 508 19.48 0.89 5.72
N ASP A 509 18.22 0.74 5.32
CA ASP A 509 17.65 1.49 4.20
C ASP A 509 17.65 3.00 4.50
N ILE A 510 17.24 3.42 5.70
CA ILE A 510 17.29 4.84 6.13
C ILE A 510 18.72 5.37 6.08
N ILE A 511 19.68 4.64 6.62
CA ILE A 511 21.10 5.03 6.60
C ILE A 511 21.59 5.17 5.16
N LYS A 512 21.35 4.18 4.30
CA LYS A 512 21.74 4.22 2.87
C LYS A 512 21.07 5.36 2.13
N GLN A 513 19.77 5.58 2.34
CA GLN A 513 19.05 6.70 1.73
C GLN A 513 19.64 8.03 2.19
N SER A 514 19.91 8.21 3.49
CA SER A 514 20.45 9.45 4.07
C SER A 514 21.78 9.87 3.45
N GLN A 515 22.62 8.92 3.04
CA GLN A 515 23.90 9.18 2.37
C GLN A 515 23.73 9.75 0.95
N THR A 516 22.54 9.63 0.36
CA THR A 516 22.25 10.07 -1.01
C THR A 516 21.28 11.25 -1.09
N VAL A 517 20.72 11.68 0.04
CA VAL A 517 19.77 12.80 0.10
C VAL A 517 20.45 14.10 -0.29
N GLN A 518 19.84 14.84 -1.21
CA GLN A 518 20.30 16.16 -1.69
C GLN A 518 21.70 16.20 -2.31
N MET A 519 22.25 15.05 -2.68
CA MET A 519 23.49 15.01 -3.47
C MET A 519 23.17 15.11 -4.96
N PHE A 520 23.87 16.02 -5.64
CA PHE A 520 23.87 16.06 -7.10
C PHE A 520 24.59 14.83 -7.66
N ASP A 521 24.13 14.31 -8.80
CA ASP A 521 24.90 13.32 -9.54
C ASP A 521 26.24 13.90 -10.02
N LEU A 522 27.21 13.03 -10.30
CA LEU A 522 28.58 13.43 -10.61
C LEU A 522 28.68 14.35 -11.83
N ASP A 523 27.85 14.15 -12.86
CA ASP A 523 27.84 15.03 -14.04
C ASP A 523 27.28 16.41 -13.67
N THR A 524 26.21 16.46 -12.89
CA THR A 524 25.63 17.71 -12.39
C THR A 524 26.61 18.46 -11.48
N LEU A 525 27.35 17.75 -10.62
CA LEU A 525 28.44 18.35 -9.84
C LEU A 525 29.54 18.92 -10.73
N LYS A 526 29.98 18.17 -11.76
CA LYS A 526 30.98 18.64 -12.72
C LYS A 526 30.53 19.92 -13.44
N ALA A 527 29.24 20.02 -13.79
CA ALA A 527 28.68 21.19 -14.44
C ALA A 527 28.50 22.39 -13.51
N LYS A 528 28.20 22.16 -12.22
CA LYS A 528 27.91 23.22 -11.23
C LYS A 528 29.13 23.70 -10.44
N CYS A 529 30.23 22.96 -10.45
CA CYS A 529 31.42 23.18 -9.61
C CYS A 529 32.69 23.28 -10.48
N THR A 530 32.61 24.01 -11.59
CA THR A 530 33.68 24.10 -12.59
C THR A 530 34.93 24.76 -12.03
N ARG A 531 34.79 25.80 -11.18
CA ARG A 531 35.92 26.50 -10.55
C ARG A 531 36.67 25.59 -9.58
N HIS A 532 35.92 24.85 -8.75
CA HIS A 532 36.48 23.85 -7.83
C HIS A 532 37.35 22.84 -8.57
N LEU A 533 36.83 22.28 -9.66
CA LEU A 533 37.54 21.31 -10.50
C LEU A 533 38.77 21.93 -11.20
N ALA A 534 38.69 23.18 -11.62
CA ALA A 534 39.83 23.88 -12.23
C ALA A 534 40.96 24.11 -11.21
N VAL A 535 40.63 24.49 -9.98
CA VAL A 535 41.59 24.65 -8.88
C VAL A 535 42.23 23.31 -8.50
N LEU A 536 41.44 22.23 -8.36
CA LEU A 536 41.98 20.90 -8.08
C LEU A 536 42.97 20.40 -9.14
N LYS A 537 42.76 20.76 -10.42
CA LYS A 537 43.68 20.41 -11.52
C LYS A 537 44.94 21.27 -11.53
N ASN A 538 44.90 22.46 -10.93
CA ASN A 538 46.02 23.38 -10.92
C ASN A 538 46.96 23.08 -9.75
N ARG A 539 48.08 22.39 -10.05
CA ARG A 539 49.10 22.03 -9.05
C ARG A 539 49.74 23.23 -8.34
N GLY A 540 49.67 24.43 -8.91
CA GLY A 540 50.17 25.66 -8.29
C GLY A 540 49.19 26.33 -7.32
N MET A 541 47.97 25.80 -7.16
CA MET A 541 46.93 26.37 -6.28
C MET A 541 46.53 25.39 -5.19
N ASN A 542 47.25 25.43 -4.07
CA ASN A 542 46.87 24.69 -2.87
C ASN A 542 45.83 25.48 -2.07
N LYS A 543 44.55 25.39 -2.48
CA LYS A 543 43.44 26.11 -1.82
C LYS A 543 42.35 25.21 -1.24
N ILE A 544 42.42 23.89 -1.47
CA ILE A 544 41.34 22.95 -1.16
C ILE A 544 41.85 21.89 -0.18
N ARG A 545 41.27 21.86 1.01
CA ARG A 545 41.53 20.85 2.05
C ARG A 545 40.80 19.55 1.78
N TYR A 546 39.55 19.63 1.33
CA TYR A 546 38.67 18.48 1.11
C TYR A 546 38.26 18.40 -0.37
N PRO A 547 38.99 17.66 -1.22
CA PRO A 547 38.69 17.57 -2.65
C PRO A 547 37.29 17.03 -2.97
N GLY A 548 36.78 16.11 -2.13
CA GLY A 548 35.46 15.49 -2.27
C GLY A 548 34.28 16.37 -1.85
N VAL A 549 34.54 17.51 -1.19
CA VAL A 549 33.51 18.51 -0.89
C VAL A 549 33.53 19.54 -2.02
N PHE A 550 32.50 19.53 -2.87
CA PHE A 550 32.47 20.39 -4.04
C PHE A 550 31.97 21.80 -3.72
N CYS A 551 32.69 22.82 -4.19
CA CYS A 551 32.27 24.23 -4.11
C CYS A 551 31.36 24.61 -5.29
N LEU A 552 30.11 24.99 -5.02
CA LEU A 552 29.15 25.41 -6.06
C LEU A 552 29.53 26.76 -6.66
N ASP A 553 29.56 26.86 -7.98
CA ASP A 553 29.89 28.12 -8.66
C ASP A 553 28.83 29.19 -8.34
N ASP A 554 27.55 28.88 -8.46
CA ASP A 554 26.43 29.84 -8.29
C ASP A 554 26.41 30.52 -6.92
N ALA A 555 26.82 29.79 -5.88
CA ALA A 555 26.87 30.27 -4.51
C ALA A 555 28.30 30.66 -4.09
N ALA A 556 29.25 30.76 -5.01
CA ALA A 556 30.66 30.90 -4.65
C ALA A 556 30.97 32.28 -4.06
N VAL A 557 31.79 32.28 -3.02
CA VAL A 557 32.40 33.48 -2.46
C VAL A 557 33.66 33.82 -3.26
N CYS A 558 33.88 35.11 -3.54
CA CYS A 558 35.04 35.62 -4.26
C CYS A 558 35.87 36.54 -3.37
N ILE A 559 37.19 36.36 -3.38
CA ILE A 559 38.17 37.10 -2.57
C ILE A 559 39.03 38.05 -3.41
N TRP A 560 39.75 38.95 -2.75
CA TRP A 560 40.67 39.95 -3.32
C TRP A 560 40.02 40.94 -4.30
N GLY A 561 38.69 41.08 -4.27
CA GLY A 561 37.95 41.93 -5.21
C GLY A 561 38.03 41.45 -6.66
N ARG A 562 38.50 40.22 -6.88
CA ARG A 562 38.66 39.63 -8.21
C ARG A 562 37.34 39.03 -8.68
N PRO A 563 37.05 39.10 -9.99
CA PRO A 563 35.82 38.54 -10.54
C PRO A 563 35.81 37.00 -10.49
N LYS A 564 34.61 36.42 -10.51
CA LYS A 564 34.39 34.96 -10.39
C LYS A 564 35.11 34.12 -11.46
N ASN A 565 35.39 34.68 -12.63
CA ASN A 565 36.13 34.00 -13.71
C ASN A 565 37.66 33.94 -13.47
N ASP A 566 38.22 34.74 -12.55
CA ASP A 566 39.61 34.62 -12.13
C ASP A 566 39.76 33.50 -11.11
N LEU A 567 40.58 32.48 -11.39
CA LEU A 567 40.83 31.38 -10.44
C LEU A 567 41.48 31.83 -9.14
N ASN A 568 42.21 32.94 -9.13
CA ASN A 568 42.80 33.49 -7.89
C ASN A 568 41.74 34.06 -6.94
N SER A 569 40.55 34.40 -7.46
CA SER A 569 39.39 34.79 -6.64
C SER A 569 38.76 33.62 -5.89
N PHE A 570 39.22 32.39 -6.13
CA PHE A 570 38.67 31.19 -5.50
C PHE A 570 39.08 31.10 -4.03
N ILE A 571 38.07 30.88 -3.19
CA ILE A 571 38.18 30.34 -1.84
C ILE A 571 37.16 29.21 -1.73
N HIS A 572 37.47 28.16 -0.97
CA HIS A 572 36.55 27.04 -0.79
C HIS A 572 35.43 27.38 0.21
N ALA A 573 34.50 28.23 -0.25
CA ALA A 573 33.39 28.75 0.52
C ALA A 573 32.15 29.04 -0.34
N ASN A 574 30.97 28.74 0.19
CA ASN A 574 29.68 29.05 -0.42
C ASN A 574 28.79 29.92 0.48
N GLU A 575 28.14 30.93 -0.11
CA GLU A 575 27.13 31.77 0.57
C GLU A 575 25.75 31.12 0.49
N MET A 576 25.06 31.04 1.62
CA MET A 576 23.64 30.73 1.70
C MET A 576 22.86 31.90 2.31
N SER A 577 21.67 32.18 1.79
CA SER A 577 20.79 33.25 2.25
C SER A 577 19.40 32.70 2.52
N TYR A 578 18.82 32.96 3.70
CA TYR A 578 17.47 32.54 4.04
C TYR A 578 16.70 33.61 4.83
N GLU A 579 15.37 33.56 4.75
CA GLU A 579 14.50 34.50 5.47
C GLU A 579 14.32 34.09 6.93
N ILE A 580 14.34 35.10 7.80
CA ILE A 580 14.01 34.99 9.22
C ILE A 580 12.70 35.76 9.49
N ARG A 581 12.17 35.68 10.72
CA ARG A 581 10.91 36.36 11.07
C ARG A 581 10.98 37.86 10.76
N ASN A 582 9.83 38.42 10.38
CA ASN A 582 9.63 39.85 10.09
C ASN A 582 10.37 40.35 8.83
N GLY A 583 10.49 39.51 7.79
CA GLY A 583 11.04 39.91 6.49
C GLY A 583 12.54 40.20 6.49
N LYS A 584 13.24 39.98 7.61
CA LYS A 584 14.70 40.09 7.66
C LYS A 584 15.32 38.86 6.98
N ARG A 585 16.52 39.03 6.40
CA ARG A 585 17.28 37.95 5.76
C ARG A 585 18.57 37.68 6.52
N ARG A 586 18.93 36.42 6.68
CA ARG A 586 20.21 35.97 7.22
C ARG A 586 21.07 35.44 6.08
N LYS A 587 22.32 35.88 6.04
CA LYS A 587 23.38 35.31 5.20
C LYS A 587 24.32 34.48 6.07
N LEU A 588 24.74 33.32 5.58
CA LEU A 588 25.79 32.49 6.16
C LEU A 588 26.80 32.17 5.06
N ILE A 589 28.08 32.16 5.41
CA ILE A 589 29.14 31.66 4.56
C ILE A 589 29.59 30.34 5.18
N MET A 590 29.47 29.25 4.42
CA MET A 590 29.94 27.93 4.80
C MET A 590 31.26 27.68 4.09
N CYS A 591 32.33 27.42 4.84
CA CYS A 591 33.67 27.23 4.29
C CYS A 591 34.42 26.12 5.03
N GLN A 592 35.46 25.57 4.38
CA GLN A 592 36.41 24.69 5.06
C GLN A 592 37.21 25.48 6.11
N ALA A 593 37.80 24.77 7.07
CA ALA A 593 38.86 25.35 7.90
C ALA A 593 40.05 25.74 7.01
N PRO A 594 40.58 26.98 7.10
CA PRO A 594 41.62 27.42 6.19
C PRO A 594 42.89 26.59 6.38
N ILE A 595 43.62 26.39 5.29
CA ILE A 595 44.98 25.84 5.26
C ILE A 595 45.99 27.00 5.28
N PRO A 596 47.27 26.76 5.67
CA PRO A 596 48.28 27.82 5.75
C PRO A 596 48.33 28.74 4.53
N ASP A 597 48.26 28.16 3.33
CA ASP A 597 48.29 28.89 2.05
C ASP A 597 47.03 29.76 1.78
N THR A 598 46.01 29.68 2.64
CA THR A 598 44.71 30.38 2.50
C THR A 598 44.35 31.23 3.71
N PHE A 599 45.28 31.51 4.63
CA PHE A 599 45.01 32.37 5.78
C PHE A 599 44.67 33.80 5.36
N ASP A 600 45.46 34.40 4.46
CA ASP A 600 45.19 35.75 3.96
C ASP A 600 43.89 35.81 3.16
N ASP A 601 43.62 34.77 2.36
CA ASP A 601 42.36 34.58 1.63
C ASP A 601 41.14 34.59 2.60
N MET A 602 41.26 33.92 3.75
CA MET A 602 40.21 33.88 4.79
C MET A 602 40.01 35.26 5.43
N LEU A 603 41.10 35.99 5.72
CA LEU A 603 41.02 37.33 6.30
C LEU A 603 40.40 38.34 5.33
N ASP A 604 40.74 38.30 4.03
CA ASP A 604 40.08 39.11 3.01
C ASP A 604 38.58 38.78 2.94
N MET A 605 38.21 37.49 2.95
CA MET A 605 36.80 37.08 2.96
C MET A 605 36.05 37.65 4.17
N ILE A 606 36.59 37.52 5.38
CA ILE A 606 35.99 38.05 6.62
C ILE A 606 35.74 39.55 6.50
N TYR A 607 36.75 40.30 6.07
CA TYR A 607 36.68 41.75 5.92
C TYR A 607 35.67 42.17 4.85
N ARG A 608 35.82 41.61 3.64
CA ARG A 608 35.05 42.00 2.44
C ARG A 608 33.57 41.69 2.57
N TYR A 609 33.23 40.56 3.18
CA TYR A 609 31.83 40.15 3.40
C TYR A 609 31.27 40.65 4.73
N LYS A 610 32.02 41.50 5.45
CA LYS A 610 31.62 42.11 6.73
C LYS A 610 31.15 41.07 7.74
N VAL A 611 31.91 39.98 7.86
CA VAL A 611 31.59 38.86 8.75
C VAL A 611 31.78 39.30 10.20
N GLY A 612 30.68 39.43 10.94
CA GLY A 612 30.71 39.84 12.36
C GLY A 612 30.78 38.71 13.37
N ILE A 613 30.49 37.46 12.97
CA ILE A 613 30.50 36.28 13.84
C ILE A 613 31.13 35.12 13.07
N ILE A 614 32.08 34.44 13.69
CA ILE A 614 32.69 33.20 13.19
C ILE A 614 32.31 32.07 14.14
N VAL A 615 31.80 30.98 13.59
CA VAL A 615 31.45 29.77 14.34
C VAL A 615 32.47 28.70 13.98
N LEU A 616 33.33 28.34 14.94
CA LEU A 616 34.33 27.28 14.78
C LEU A 616 33.74 25.95 15.27
N LEU A 617 33.62 24.98 14.36
CA LEU A 617 33.13 23.64 14.62
C LEU A 617 34.26 22.62 14.49
N VAL A 618 35.30 22.78 15.31
CA VAL A 618 36.51 21.94 15.29
C VAL A 618 36.86 21.46 16.69
N ASN A 619 37.44 20.27 16.80
CA ASN A 619 37.91 19.75 18.08
C ASN A 619 39.39 20.10 18.29
N PRO A 620 39.83 20.60 19.47
CA PRO A 620 41.24 20.94 19.68
C PRO A 620 42.23 19.79 19.42
N GLN A 621 41.83 18.55 19.67
CA GLN A 621 42.67 17.38 19.43
C GLN A 621 42.88 17.10 17.94
N GLU A 622 41.98 17.55 17.05
CA GLU A 622 42.09 17.38 15.58
C GLU A 622 43.14 18.31 14.95
N ARG A 623 43.74 19.20 15.74
CA ARG A 623 44.95 19.96 15.40
C ARG A 623 46.20 19.08 15.47
N ASN A 624 46.14 17.99 16.22
CA ASN A 624 47.29 17.13 16.48
C ASN A 624 47.29 15.95 15.50
N GLY A 625 48.42 15.68 14.85
CA GLY A 625 48.55 14.58 13.89
C GLY A 625 49.43 14.95 12.70
N HIS A 626 49.71 13.97 11.84
CA HIS A 626 50.53 14.17 10.63
C HIS A 626 49.83 15.06 9.59
N THR A 627 48.50 15.00 9.53
CA THR A 627 47.64 15.82 8.66
C THR A 627 46.59 16.55 9.51
N PRO A 628 46.87 17.77 10.01
CA PRO A 628 45.97 18.48 10.91
C PRO A 628 44.68 18.90 10.18
N LYS A 629 43.52 18.63 10.79
CA LYS A 629 42.20 18.96 10.20
C LYS A 629 41.91 20.47 10.19
N TRP A 630 42.56 21.22 11.08
CA TRP A 630 42.48 22.67 11.14
C TRP A 630 43.77 23.27 11.71
N SER A 631 43.97 24.56 11.47
CA SER A 631 45.12 25.31 12.00
C SER A 631 44.63 26.65 12.56
N PRO A 632 45.23 27.17 13.65
CA PRO A 632 44.90 28.50 14.14
C PRO A 632 45.27 29.52 13.07
N TYR A 633 44.29 30.32 12.65
CA TYR A 633 44.44 31.36 11.64
C TYR A 633 44.13 32.76 12.19
N PHE A 634 43.90 32.83 13.51
CA PHE A 634 43.89 34.06 14.29
C PHE A 634 45.10 34.07 15.22
N PRO A 635 45.65 35.26 15.50
CA PRO A 635 46.62 35.39 16.59
C PRO A 635 45.96 34.91 17.89
N ILE A 636 46.65 34.04 18.61
CA ILE A 636 46.25 33.49 19.92
C ILE A 636 46.63 34.48 21.00
#